data_AF-A0A0P9ECL6-F1
#
_entry.id   AF-A0A0P9ECL6-F1
#
_cell.length_a   1.000
_cell.length_b   1.000
_cell.length_c   1.000
_cell.angle_alpha   90.00
_cell.angle_beta   90.00
_cell.angle_gamma   90.00
#
_symmetry.space_group_name_H-M   'P 1'
#
loop_
_entity.id
_entity.type
_entity.pdbx_description
1 polymer ?
#
loop_
_entity_poly.entity_id
_entity_poly.type
_entity_poly.pdbx_seq_one_letter_code
_entity_poly.pdbx_strand_id
1 'polypeptide(L)'
;MKCMWCDAEPIRESVKDCYWVAPDGKTAVQILEAPALDCPNCGQYVTESMSQRIEEALYLNDFSALGSKFRYDELMNAPRINKFLSKG
;
A
#
# COMPACT_ATOMS: atom_id res chain seq x y z
N MET A 1 -15.78 -10.94 -11.07
CA MET A 1 -14.58 -10.07 -11.21
C MET A 1 -13.50 -10.99 -11.74
N LYS A 2 -12.78 -10.55 -12.76
CA LYS A 2 -11.89 -11.40 -13.56
C LYS A 2 -10.44 -11.16 -13.20
N CYS A 3 -9.66 -12.23 -13.07
CA CYS A 3 -8.21 -12.10 -12.88
C CYS A 3 -7.60 -11.36 -14.09
N MET A 4 -6.80 -10.32 -13.83
CA MET A 4 -6.25 -9.49 -14.89
C MET A 4 -5.14 -10.18 -15.72
N TRP A 5 -4.60 -11.31 -15.24
CA TRP A 5 -3.52 -12.03 -15.92
C TRP A 5 -3.96 -13.33 -16.59
N CYS A 6 -4.81 -14.10 -15.91
CA CYS A 6 -5.18 -15.45 -16.37
C CYS A 6 -6.66 -15.60 -16.67
N ASP A 7 -7.44 -14.52 -16.59
CA ASP A 7 -8.84 -14.50 -16.95
C ASP A 7 -9.76 -15.42 -16.11
N ALA A 8 -9.25 -16.00 -15.01
CA ALA A 8 -10.00 -16.90 -14.15
C ALA A 8 -11.06 -16.15 -13.33
N GLU A 9 -12.19 -16.83 -13.09
CA GLU A 9 -13.27 -16.39 -12.21
C GLU A 9 -13.79 -17.58 -11.37
N PRO A 10 -14.26 -17.35 -10.13
CA PRO A 10 -14.28 -16.06 -9.44
C PRO A 10 -12.93 -15.73 -8.79
N ILE A 11 -12.54 -14.44 -8.78
CA ILE A 11 -11.55 -13.92 -7.84
C ILE A 11 -12.25 -13.30 -6.63
N ARG A 12 -11.55 -13.22 -5.49
CA ARG A 12 -12.10 -12.76 -4.21
C ARG A 12 -11.32 -11.57 -3.67
N GLU A 13 -11.99 -10.73 -2.89
CA GLU A 13 -11.29 -9.74 -2.06
C GLU A 13 -10.45 -10.46 -1.00
N SER A 14 -9.29 -9.90 -0.71
CA SER A 14 -8.32 -10.42 0.24
C SER A 14 -7.46 -9.28 0.78
N VAL A 15 -6.50 -9.62 1.63
CA VAL A 15 -5.41 -8.75 2.03
C VAL A 15 -4.06 -9.40 1.72
N LYS A 16 -3.01 -8.58 1.61
CA LYS A 16 -1.64 -9.05 1.38
C LYS A 16 -0.63 -8.16 2.10
N ASP A 17 0.31 -8.78 2.80
CA ASP A 17 1.48 -8.08 3.34
C ASP A 17 2.45 -7.75 2.21
N CYS A 18 2.82 -6.48 2.09
CA CYS A 18 3.61 -5.95 0.98
C CYS A 18 4.81 -5.15 1.48
N TYR A 19 5.84 -5.04 0.65
CA TYR A 19 6.99 -4.16 0.90
C TYR A 19 6.96 -3.02 -0.11
N TRP A 20 7.16 -1.80 0.36
CA TRP A 20 7.26 -0.61 -0.48
C TRP A 20 8.56 0.12 -0.23
N VAL A 21 9.15 0.68 -1.29
CA VAL A 21 10.28 1.61 -1.14
C VAL A 21 9.72 2.94 -0.64
N ALA A 22 10.26 3.44 0.47
CA ALA A 22 9.85 4.71 1.02
C ALA A 22 10.19 5.86 0.03
N PRO A 23 9.54 7.03 0.15
CA PRO A 23 9.80 8.18 -0.74
C PRO A 23 11.26 8.68 -0.71
N ASP A 24 12.03 8.31 0.31
CA ASP A 24 13.46 8.61 0.41
C ASP A 24 14.33 7.82 -0.59
N GLY A 25 13.76 6.80 -1.25
CA GLY A 25 14.42 5.92 -2.21
C GLY A 25 15.49 4.99 -1.62
N LYS A 26 15.64 4.95 -0.29
CA LYS A 26 16.72 4.26 0.43
C LYS A 26 16.19 3.20 1.37
N THR A 27 15.06 3.46 2.01
CA THR A 27 14.45 2.54 2.98
C THR A 27 13.25 1.84 2.38
N ALA A 28 12.90 0.70 2.96
CA ALA A 28 11.68 -0.01 2.63
C ALA A 28 10.82 -0.16 3.89
N VAL A 29 9.51 -0.08 3.70
CA VAL A 29 8.50 -0.29 4.74
C VAL A 29 7.71 -1.54 4.43
N GLN A 30 7.32 -2.28 5.47
CA GLN A 30 6.39 -3.38 5.37
C GLN A 30 4.98 -2.89 5.71
N ILE A 31 4.07 -2.98 4.74
CA ILE A 31 2.67 -2.62 4.88
C ILE A 31 1.87 -3.90 5.04
N LEU A 32 1.26 -4.08 6.20
CA LEU A 32 0.46 -5.26 6.53
C LEU A 32 -0.97 -5.07 6.06
N GLU A 33 -1.57 -6.20 5.66
CA GLU A 33 -2.99 -6.29 5.32
C GLU A 33 -3.45 -5.25 4.27
N ALA A 34 -2.61 -4.96 3.27
CA ALA A 34 -3.01 -4.11 2.16
C ALA A 34 -4.15 -4.77 1.36
N PRO A 35 -5.22 -4.04 0.98
CA PRO A 35 -6.29 -4.60 0.18
C PRO A 35 -5.77 -5.24 -1.11
N ALA A 36 -6.24 -6.45 -1.38
CA ALA A 36 -5.75 -7.28 -2.46
C ALA A 36 -6.89 -8.09 -3.07
N LEU A 37 -6.59 -8.77 -4.16
CA LEU A 37 -7.44 -9.77 -4.79
C LEU A 37 -6.75 -11.12 -4.73
N ASP A 38 -7.51 -12.18 -4.47
CA ASP A 38 -7.04 -13.56 -4.49
C ASP A 38 -7.61 -14.29 -5.71
N CYS A 39 -6.70 -14.74 -6.57
CA CYS A 39 -7.02 -15.56 -7.74
C CYS A 39 -6.62 -17.02 -7.45
N PRO A 40 -7.50 -18.01 -7.68
CA PRO A 40 -7.18 -19.42 -7.43
C PRO A 40 -5.99 -19.95 -8.26
N ASN A 41 -5.66 -19.29 -9.38
CA ASN A 41 -4.57 -19.71 -10.26
C ASN A 41 -3.30 -18.87 -10.10
N CYS A 42 -3.40 -17.60 -9.71
CA CYS A 42 -2.27 -16.67 -9.61
C CYS A 42 -1.87 -16.32 -8.17
N GLY A 43 -2.74 -16.62 -7.19
CA GLY A 43 -2.61 -16.21 -5.80
C GLY A 43 -3.02 -14.75 -5.57
N GLN A 44 -2.58 -14.21 -4.43
CA GLN A 44 -2.91 -12.87 -3.97
C GLN A 44 -2.10 -11.78 -4.67
N TYR A 45 -2.78 -10.71 -5.11
CA TYR A 45 -2.15 -9.55 -5.73
C TYR A 45 -2.83 -8.24 -5.35
N VAL A 46 -2.01 -7.19 -5.27
CA VAL A 46 -2.48 -5.81 -5.09
C VAL A 46 -2.74 -5.23 -6.49
N THR A 47 -3.89 -4.60 -6.68
CA THR A 47 -4.24 -3.99 -7.97
C THR A 47 -3.41 -2.74 -8.23
N GLU A 48 -3.26 -2.35 -9.49
CA GLU A 48 -2.57 -1.11 -9.86
C GLU A 48 -3.15 0.12 -9.14
N SER A 49 -4.48 0.21 -9.06
CA SER A 49 -5.16 1.29 -8.32
C SER A 49 -4.85 1.31 -6.82
N MET A 50 -4.66 0.13 -6.20
CA MET A 50 -4.31 0.05 -4.79
C MET A 50 -2.82 0.36 -4.58
N SER A 51 -1.95 -0.09 -5.48
CA SER A 51 -0.54 0.27 -5.52
C SER A 51 -0.34 1.78 -5.60
N GLN A 52 -1.04 2.45 -6.53
CA GLN A 52 -1.01 3.91 -6.66
C GLN A 52 -1.49 4.60 -5.37
N ARG A 53 -2.55 4.10 -4.75
CA ARG A 53 -3.08 4.66 -3.49
C ARG A 53 -2.08 4.53 -2.33
N ILE A 54 -1.35 3.42 -2.27
CA ILE A 54 -0.27 3.21 -1.28
C ILE A 54 0.88 4.20 -1.53
N GLU A 55 1.32 4.34 -2.78
CA GLU A 55 2.36 5.31 -3.16
C GLU A 55 1.97 6.73 -2.76
N GLU A 56 0.79 7.19 -3.16
CA GLU A 56 0.29 8.51 -2.83
C GLU A 56 0.23 8.74 -1.32
N ALA A 57 -0.23 7.76 -0.55
CA ALA A 57 -0.28 7.85 0.90
C ALA A 57 1.13 7.96 1.53
N LEU A 58 2.10 7.16 1.06
CA LEU A 58 3.50 7.27 1.51
C LEU A 58 4.10 8.65 1.17
N TYR A 59 3.76 9.23 0.02
CA TYR A 59 4.25 10.56 -0.38
C TYR A 59 3.59 11.72 0.37
N LEU A 60 2.35 11.55 0.82
CA LEU A 60 1.53 12.63 1.39
C LEU A 60 1.44 12.58 2.91
N ASN A 61 1.62 11.42 3.53
CA ASN A 61 1.45 11.23 4.96
C ASN A 61 2.78 11.17 5.70
N ASP A 62 2.82 11.76 6.89
CA ASP A 62 3.91 11.61 7.84
C ASP A 62 3.72 10.28 8.58
N PHE A 63 4.32 9.23 8.03
CA PHE A 63 4.33 7.89 8.63
C PHE A 63 5.58 7.64 9.50
N SER A 64 6.38 8.67 9.80
CA SER A 64 7.64 8.51 10.55
C SER A 64 7.46 7.86 11.92
N ALA A 65 6.33 8.15 12.59
CA ALA A 65 5.98 7.58 13.88
C ALA A 65 5.56 6.10 13.81
N LEU A 66 5.19 5.59 12.63
CA LEU A 66 4.77 4.20 12.43
C LEU A 66 5.96 3.22 12.30
N GLY A 67 7.18 3.75 12.13
CA GLY A 67 8.38 2.94 11.93
C GLY A 67 8.40 2.23 10.57
N SER A 68 9.06 1.07 10.50
CA SER A 68 9.28 0.32 9.24
C SER A 68 8.26 -0.78 8.98
N LYS A 69 7.29 -1.00 9.88
CA LYS A 69 6.25 -2.03 9.76
C LYS A 69 4.95 -1.54 10.37
N PHE A 70 3.90 -1.43 9.56
CA PHE A 70 2.59 -0.92 9.97
C PHE A 70 1.48 -1.48 9.07
N ARG A 71 0.23 -1.40 9.51
CA ARG A 71 -0.96 -1.81 8.75
C ARG A 71 -1.33 -0.75 7.72
N TYR A 72 -1.98 -1.19 6.64
CA TYR A 72 -2.51 -0.29 5.61
C TYR A 72 -3.39 0.83 6.21
N ASP A 73 -4.29 0.49 7.13
CA ASP A 73 -5.16 1.49 7.76
C ASP A 73 -4.39 2.51 8.60
N GLU A 74 -3.26 2.14 9.21
CA GLU A 74 -2.43 3.08 9.96
C GLU A 74 -1.79 4.11 9.03
N LEU A 75 -1.30 3.67 7.86
CA LEU A 75 -0.80 4.57 6.82
C LEU A 75 -1.89 5.50 6.32
N MET A 76 -3.10 4.99 6.07
CA MET A 76 -4.20 5.79 5.54
C MET A 76 -4.73 6.83 6.53
N ASN A 77 -4.58 6.57 7.84
CA ASN A 77 -4.97 7.48 8.93
C ASN A 77 -3.82 8.36 9.43
N ALA A 78 -2.60 8.18 8.91
CA ALA A 78 -1.45 8.98 9.33
C ALA A 78 -1.65 10.48 8.97
N PRO A 79 -1.10 11.40 9.79
CA PRO A 79 -1.19 12.84 9.52
C PRO A 79 -0.62 13.19 8.15
N ARG A 80 -1.14 14.20 7.46
CA ARG A 80 -0.56 14.68 6.20
C ARG A 80 0.67 15.54 6.44
N ILE A 81 1.69 15.38 5.59
CA ILE A 81 2.87 16.24 5.54
C ILE A 81 2.39 17.65 5.14
N ASN A 82 2.48 18.59 6.07
CA ASN A 82 2.23 19.98 5.77
C ASN A 82 3.48 20.62 5.15
N LYS A 83 3.56 20.65 3.82
CA LYS A 83 4.68 21.25 3.07
C LYS A 83 4.85 22.76 3.27
N PHE A 84 3.94 23.43 3.99
CA PHE A 84 4.01 24.87 4.28
C PHE A 84 4.64 25.22 5.63
N LEU A 85 4.98 24.24 6.48
CA LEU A 85 5.61 24.48 7.78
C LEU A 85 7.15 24.38 7.78
N SER A 86 7.78 24.11 6.64
CA SER A 86 9.23 24.19 6.46
C SER A 86 9.70 25.63 6.21
N LYS A 87 9.47 26.51 7.19
CA LYS A 87 10.28 27.71 7.42
C LYS A 87 10.51 27.88 8.92
N GLY A 88 11.67 27.44 9.36
CA GLY A 88 12.26 27.72 10.66
C GLY A 88 13.77 27.61 10.51
#